data_AF-A0AAJ1SF01-F1
#
_entry.id   AF-A0AAJ1SF01-F1
#
_cell.length_a   1.000
_cell.length_b   1.000
_cell.length_c   1.000
_cell.angle_alpha   90.00
_cell.angle_beta   90.00
_cell.angle_gamma   90.00
#
_symmetry.space_group_name_H-M   'P 1'
#
loop_
_entity.id
_entity.type
_entity.pdbx_description
1 polymer ?
#
loop_
_entity_poly.entity_id
_entity_poly.type
_entity_poly.pdbx_seq_one_letter_code
_entity_poly.pdbx_strand_id
1 'polypeptide(L)' 'MSKRAGGRDFTQWADTVLAGTGWTVGTVRAAVQRDRTDLATAALADGFTAAARGLADPAQSRDGAA' A
#
# COMPACT_ATOMS: atom_id res chain seq x y z
N MET A 1 3.88 19.32 -13.23
CA MET A 1 2.53 18.73 -13.31
C MET A 1 2.52 17.41 -12.54
N SER A 2 2.30 17.44 -11.23
CA SER A 2 2.21 16.20 -10.44
C SER A 2 0.80 15.64 -10.59
N LYS A 3 0.63 14.79 -11.61
CA LYS A 3 -0.58 14.01 -11.81
C LYS A 3 -0.81 13.23 -10.52
N ARG A 4 -1.85 13.56 -9.76
CA ARG A 4 -2.22 12.80 -8.56
C ARG A 4 -2.33 11.34 -9.01
N ALA A 5 -1.35 10.53 -8.63
CA ALA A 5 -1.39 9.09 -8.83
C ALA A 5 -2.66 8.62 -8.12
N GLY A 6 -3.70 8.32 -8.90
CA GLY A 6 -5.02 8.02 -8.36
C GLY A 6 -5.00 6.63 -7.74
N GLY A 7 -6.10 6.23 -7.10
CA GLY A 7 -6.22 4.89 -6.51
C GLY A 7 -5.94 3.74 -7.49
N ARG A 8 -5.99 4.00 -8.80
CA ARG A 8 -5.60 3.06 -9.86
C ARG A 8 -4.08 2.85 -9.97
N ASP A 9 -3.28 3.91 -9.82
CA ASP A 9 -1.81 3.84 -9.82
C ASP A 9 -1.29 3.11 -8.57
N PHE A 10 -1.91 3.37 -7.40
CA PHE A 10 -1.57 2.65 -6.16
C PHE A 10 -1.92 1.16 -6.26
N THR A 11 -3.06 0.82 -6.87
CA THR A 11 -3.44 -0.59 -7.08
C THR A 11 -2.46 -1.30 -7.99
N GLN A 12 -2.02 -0.66 -9.08
CA GLN A 12 -1.03 -1.23 -10.00
C GLN A 12 0.35 -1.41 -9.34
N TRP A 13 0.79 -0.44 -8.53
CA TRP A 13 2.00 -0.57 -7.73
C TRP A 13 1.90 -1.73 -6.73
N ALA A 14 0.81 -1.79 -5.98
CA ALA A 14 0.60 -2.84 -4.99
C ALA A 14 0.54 -4.24 -5.63
N ASP A 15 -0.06 -4.37 -6.82
CA ASP A 15 -0.07 -5.61 -7.60
C ASP A 15 1.34 -5.99 -8.08
N THR A 16 2.15 -4.99 -8.48
CA THR A 16 3.56 -5.19 -8.86
C THR A 16 4.42 -5.64 -7.68
N VAL A 17 4.20 -5.07 -6.47
CA VAL A 17 4.93 -5.48 -5.25
C VAL A 17 4.57 -6.90 -4.82
N LEU A 18 3.32 -7.31 -5.05
CA LEU A 18 2.85 -8.67 -4.75
C LEU A 18 3.15 -9.67 -5.88
N ALA A 19 3.63 -9.21 -7.04
CA ALA A 19 4.01 -10.08 -8.13
C ALA A 19 5.09 -11.08 -7.69
N GLY A 20 4.90 -12.36 -8.07
CA GLY A 20 5.80 -13.45 -7.68
C GLY A 20 5.55 -14.04 -6.28
N THR A 21 4.71 -13.40 -5.46
CA THR A 21 4.25 -13.99 -4.17
C THR A 21 3.03 -14.90 -4.35
N GLY A 22 2.33 -14.78 -5.49
CA GLY A 22 1.04 -15.42 -5.74
C GLY A 22 -0.16 -14.68 -5.14
N TRP A 23 0.07 -13.52 -4.52
CA TRP A 23 -0.96 -12.70 -3.90
C TRP A 23 -1.33 -11.52 -4.80
N THR A 24 -2.58 -11.08 -4.72
CA THR A 24 -3.06 -9.84 -5.35
C THR A 24 -3.60 -8.90 -4.27
N VAL A 25 -3.83 -7.63 -4.60
CA VAL A 25 -4.53 -6.69 -3.71
C VAL A 25 -5.89 -7.24 -3.25
N GLY A 26 -6.59 -7.97 -4.13
CA GLY A 26 -7.84 -8.65 -3.81
C GLY A 26 -7.66 -9.77 -2.78
N THR A 27 -6.60 -10.57 -2.94
CA THR A 27 -6.25 -11.66 -2.01
C THR A 27 -5.87 -11.12 -0.63
N VAL A 28 -5.07 -10.05 -0.58
CA VAL A 28 -4.70 -9.37 0.68
C VAL A 28 -5.95 -8.81 1.37
N ARG A 29 -6.84 -8.12 0.64
CA ARG A 29 -8.10 -7.62 1.22
C ARG A 29 -8.99 -8.75 1.74
N ALA A 30 -9.10 -9.85 0.99
CA ALA A 30 -9.88 -11.01 1.43
C ALA A 30 -9.27 -11.65 2.69
N ALA A 31 -7.94 -11.72 2.79
CA ALA A 31 -7.22 -12.24 3.96
C ALA A 31 -7.44 -11.34 5.20
N VAL A 32 -7.28 -10.02 5.06
CA VAL A 32 -7.54 -9.05 6.14
C VAL A 32 -8.97 -9.15 6.68
N GLN A 33 -9.94 -9.43 5.80
CA GLN A 33 -11.34 -9.58 6.21
C GLN A 33 -11.65 -10.94 6.82
N ARG A 34 -10.88 -11.99 6.51
CA ARG A 34 -11.10 -13.34 7.04
C ARG A 34 -10.37 -13.62 8.34
N ASP A 35 -9.19 -13.04 8.55
CA ASP A 35 -8.39 -13.34 9.72
C ASP A 35 -7.64 -12.09 10.22
N ARG A 36 -8.14 -11.50 11.29
CA ARG A 36 -7.48 -10.40 12.00
C ARG A 36 -6.40 -10.87 12.97
N THR A 37 -6.23 -12.18 13.14
CA THR A 37 -5.29 -12.77 14.11
C THR A 37 -3.94 -13.05 13.49
N ASP A 38 -3.87 -13.12 12.15
CA ASP A 38 -2.62 -13.28 11.43
C ASP A 38 -1.79 -11.99 11.43
N LEU A 39 -0.76 -11.99 12.27
CA LEU A 39 0.13 -10.85 12.51
C LEU A 39 0.89 -10.43 11.25
N ALA A 40 1.20 -11.39 10.37
CA ALA A 40 1.85 -11.12 9.09
C ALA A 40 0.91 -10.34 8.14
N THR A 41 -0.35 -10.76 8.03
CA THR A 41 -1.39 -10.07 7.25
C THR A 41 -1.68 -8.68 7.82
N ALA A 42 -1.69 -8.53 9.15
CA ALA A 42 -1.85 -7.23 9.80
C ALA A 42 -0.68 -6.28 9.51
N ALA A 43 0.57 -6.75 9.60
CA ALA A 43 1.75 -5.96 9.28
C ALA A 43 1.79 -5.55 7.79
N LEU A 44 1.35 -6.45 6.90
CA LEU A 44 1.22 -6.17 5.47
C LEU A 44 0.18 -5.08 5.21
N ALA A 45 -0.98 -5.16 5.85
CA ALA A 45 -2.04 -4.17 5.74
C ALA A 45 -1.63 -2.79 6.32
N ASP A 46 -0.91 -2.78 7.44
CA ASP A 46 -0.36 -1.56 8.03
C ASP A 46 0.69 -0.92 7.10
N GLY A 47 1.60 -1.72 6.52
CA GLY A 47 2.57 -1.25 5.53
C GLY A 47 1.93 -0.64 4.27
N PHE A 48 0.87 -1.24 3.74
CA PHE A 48 0.11 -0.67 2.63
C PHE A 48 -0.61 0.63 3.03
N THR A 49 -1.09 0.71 4.27
CA THR A 49 -1.74 1.92 4.80
C THR A 49 -0.74 3.06 4.99
N ALA A 50 0.46 2.77 5.51
CA ALA A 50 1.56 3.73 5.62
C ALA A 50 2.01 4.23 4.25
N ALA A 51 2.16 3.34 3.26
CA ALA A 51 2.51 3.71 1.88
C ALA A 51 1.44 4.62 1.24
N ALA A 52 0.16 4.31 1.44
CA ALA A 52 -0.95 5.15 0.95
C ALA A 52 -0.94 6.55 1.58
N ARG A 53 -0.59 6.66 2.87
CA ARG A 53 -0.45 7.94 3.57
C ARG A 53 0.75 8.74 3.07
N GLY A 54 1.90 8.10 2.83
CA GLY A 54 3.07 8.74 2.25
C GLY A 54 2.86 9.26 0.83
N LEU A 55 2.01 8.59 0.03
CA LEU A 55 1.58 9.08 -1.28
C LEU A 55 0.56 10.23 -1.21
N ALA A 56 -0.25 10.27 -0.15
CA ALA A 56 -1.24 11.32 0.08
C ALA A 56 -0.63 12.59 0.69
N ASP A 57 0.57 12.51 1.28
CA ASP A 57 1.27 13.63 1.88
C ASP A 57 2.32 14.24 0.92
N PRO A 58 2.01 15.36 0.24
CA PRO A 58 2.98 16.05 -0.61
C PRO A 58 4.02 16.88 0.18
N ALA A 59 3.94 16.96 1.51
CA ALA A 59 4.81 17.81 2.34
C ALA A 59 6.06 17.05 2.83
N GLN A 60 5.95 15.75 3.14
CA GLN A 60 7.06 14.95 3.67
C GLN A 60 8.20 14.71 2.66
N SER A 61 7.98 14.90 1.35
CA SER A 61 9.05 14.87 0.34
C SER A 61 9.93 16.14 0.32
N ARG A 62 9.56 17.21 1.03
CA ARG A 62 10.35 18.47 1.10
C ARG A 62 11.11 18.68 2.40
N ASP A 63 10.73 18.03 3.49
CA ASP A 63 11.34 18.20 4.83
C ASP A 63 12.45 17.18 5.16
N GLY A 64 12.96 16.45 4.15
CA GLY A 64 14.13 15.57 4.27
C GLY A 64 15.45 16.21 3.84
N ALA A 65 15.51 17.54 3.74
CA ALA A 65 16.71 18.31 3.41
C ALA A 65 16.67 19.68 4.09
N ALA A 66 16.97 19.73 5.39
CA ALA A 66 17.44 20.93 6.08
C ALA A 66 18.24 20.52 7.33
#